data_AF-A0A928GV02-F1
#
_entry.id   AF-A0A928GV02-F1
#
_cell.length_a   1.000
_cell.length_b   1.000
_cell.length_c   1.000
_cell.angle_alpha   90.00
_cell.angle_beta   90.00
_cell.angle_gamma   90.00
#
_symmetry.space_group_name_H-M   'P 1'
#
loop_
_entity.id
_entity.type
_entity.pdbx_description
1 polymer ?
#
loop_
_entity_poly.entity_id
_entity_poly.type
_entity_poly.pdbx_seq_one_letter_code
_entity_poly.pdbx_strand_id
1 'polypeptide(L)'
;MIFYVNDIIKDVRVVIDENVNYDTLSFINDVNTLSLNEIIKSKIVAAAMFTHCNAPVHMLDGGYNFGESIYWNNDNSGWTLLPEDFLRLVVFQMSDWDYPLYSAILPDTPEYRKQFSRFKGIKGSPHRPQCAISIRPDGRALEFFSCKNNNATVIRGVYLPYPEIDKKNKKNGIEICERCYQSFVYKTASLTLLTVGENDKSIILSELANNLLL
;
A
#
# COMPACT_ATOMS: atom_id res chain seq x y z
N MET A 1 1.05 4.67 11.86
CA MET A 1 1.53 5.73 12.78
C MET A 1 1.61 7.06 12.04
N ILE A 2 1.33 8.19 12.70
CA ILE A 2 1.41 9.52 12.06
C ILE A 2 2.82 10.07 12.22
N PHE A 3 3.48 10.38 11.11
CA PHE A 3 4.80 11.03 11.07
C PHE A 3 4.68 12.46 10.52
N TYR A 4 5.33 13.41 11.19
CA TYR A 4 5.29 14.81 10.78
C TYR A 4 6.22 15.07 9.61
N VAL A 5 5.75 15.83 8.61
CA VAL A 5 6.51 16.14 7.40
C VAL A 5 7.86 16.79 7.71
N ASN A 6 7.93 17.66 8.72
CA ASN A 6 9.18 18.33 9.08
C ASN A 6 10.22 17.35 9.66
N ASP A 7 9.78 16.32 10.38
CA ASP A 7 10.69 15.32 10.94
C ASP A 7 11.14 14.34 9.86
N ILE A 8 10.23 13.94 8.96
CA ILE A 8 10.58 13.18 7.76
C ILE A 8 11.63 13.92 6.93
N ILE A 9 11.48 15.23 6.72
CA ILE A 9 12.46 16.03 5.97
C ILE A 9 13.83 15.97 6.64
N LYS A 10 13.90 16.07 7.98
CA LYS A 10 15.18 15.96 8.70
C LYS A 10 15.80 14.59 8.51
N ASP A 11 15.04 13.51 8.67
CA ASP A 11 15.54 12.14 8.54
C ASP A 11 16.03 11.86 7.11
N VAL A 12 15.29 12.33 6.10
CA VAL A 12 15.68 12.22 4.69
C VAL A 12 16.98 12.98 4.42
N ARG A 13 17.16 14.17 5.01
CA ARG A 13 18.41 14.92 4.86
C ARG A 13 19.60 14.19 5.47
N VAL A 14 19.44 13.60 6.65
CA VAL A 14 20.49 12.78 7.27
C VAL A 14 20.90 11.65 6.33
N VAL A 15 19.93 10.93 5.75
CA VAL A 15 20.22 9.86 4.79
C VAL A 15 20.92 10.38 3.53
N ILE A 16 20.52 11.54 3.01
CA ILE A 16 21.19 12.13 1.84
C ILE A 16 22.63 12.53 2.20
N ASP A 17 22.82 13.26 3.30
CA ASP A 17 24.13 13.79 3.72
C ASP A 17 25.13 12.66 4.04
N GLU A 18 24.68 11.57 4.69
CA GLU A 18 25.53 10.39 4.97
C GLU A 18 26.01 9.65 3.71
N ASN A 19 25.29 9.77 2.60
CA ASN A 19 25.61 9.09 1.33
C ASN A 19 26.24 10.03 0.28
N VAL A 20 26.54 11.28 0.65
CA VAL A 20 27.14 12.29 -0.24
C VAL A 20 28.65 12.38 0.03
N ASN A 21 29.46 12.03 -0.97
CA ASN A 21 30.90 12.29 -0.95
C ASN A 21 31.19 13.79 -1.17
N TYR A 22 32.33 14.28 -0.66
CA TYR A 22 32.73 15.70 -0.64
C TYR A 22 32.60 16.45 -2.00
N ASP A 23 32.79 15.80 -3.14
CA ASP A 23 32.67 16.44 -4.47
C ASP A 23 31.22 16.84 -4.81
N THR A 24 30.24 16.08 -4.32
CA THR A 24 28.80 16.28 -4.61
C THR A 24 28.09 17.26 -3.69
N LEU A 25 28.73 17.63 -2.56
CA LEU A 25 28.28 18.75 -1.72
C LEU A 25 28.27 20.07 -2.49
N SER A 26 29.11 20.22 -3.53
CA SER A 26 29.17 21.44 -4.34
C SER A 26 27.88 21.68 -5.15
N PHE A 27 27.32 20.64 -5.77
CA PHE A 27 26.08 20.74 -6.56
C PHE A 27 24.82 20.84 -5.68
N ILE A 28 24.79 20.12 -4.55
CA ILE A 28 23.70 20.27 -3.57
C ILE A 28 23.74 21.65 -2.92
N ASN A 29 24.92 22.28 -2.77
CA ASN A 29 25.01 23.66 -2.29
C ASN A 29 24.44 24.68 -3.29
N ASP A 30 24.49 24.41 -4.61
CA ASP A 30 23.82 25.24 -5.63
C ASP A 30 22.29 25.11 -5.55
N VAL A 31 21.78 23.97 -5.07
CA VAL A 31 20.38 23.79 -4.71
C VAL A 31 20.16 24.40 -3.32
N ASN A 32 19.64 25.63 -3.27
CA ASN A 32 19.27 26.28 -2.01
C ASN A 32 18.62 25.29 -1.02
N THR A 33 19.08 25.27 0.24
CA THR A 33 18.57 24.36 1.29
C THR A 33 17.04 24.35 1.40
N LEU A 34 16.40 25.49 1.10
CA LEU A 34 14.96 25.67 1.01
C LEU A 34 14.33 24.91 -0.16
N SER A 35 14.94 24.93 -1.36
CA SER A 35 14.42 24.20 -2.52
C SER A 35 14.58 22.68 -2.36
N LEU A 36 15.63 22.20 -1.69
CA LEU A 36 15.76 20.76 -1.40
C LEU A 36 14.63 20.25 -0.49
N ASN A 37 14.29 21.01 0.57
CA ASN A 37 13.19 20.64 1.47
C ASN A 37 11.84 20.59 0.74
N GLU A 38 11.60 21.49 -0.21
CA GLU A 38 10.40 21.50 -1.06
C GLU A 38 10.36 20.27 -1.98
N ILE A 39 11.50 19.89 -2.58
CA ILE A 39 11.62 18.67 -3.38
C ILE A 39 11.31 17.45 -2.51
N ILE A 40 11.95 17.30 -1.33
CA ILE A 40 11.69 16.17 -0.42
C ILE A 40 10.20 16.08 -0.11
N LYS A 41 9.59 17.20 0.30
CA LYS A 41 8.16 17.26 0.61
C LYS A 41 7.28 16.80 -0.55
N SER A 42 7.66 17.15 -1.79
CA SER A 42 6.93 16.72 -2.99
C SER A 42 6.98 15.21 -3.24
N LYS A 43 7.98 14.49 -2.69
CA LYS A 43 8.18 13.05 -2.91
C LYS A 43 7.58 12.17 -1.81
N ILE A 44 7.27 12.72 -0.64
CA ILE A 44 6.74 11.99 0.52
C ILE A 44 5.55 11.09 0.15
N VAL A 45 4.52 11.63 -0.51
CA VAL A 45 3.31 10.85 -0.84
C VAL A 45 3.62 9.69 -1.78
N ALA A 46 4.44 9.93 -2.82
CA ALA A 46 4.81 8.90 -3.78
C ALA A 46 5.67 7.79 -3.13
N ALA A 47 6.60 8.17 -2.24
CA ALA A 47 7.40 7.22 -1.49
C ALA A 47 6.54 6.38 -0.54
N ALA A 48 5.60 7.00 0.18
CA ALA A 48 4.67 6.31 1.06
C ALA A 48 3.84 5.26 0.30
N MET A 49 3.28 5.65 -0.85
CA MET A 49 2.52 4.75 -1.71
C MET A 49 3.38 3.57 -2.17
N PHE A 50 4.60 3.83 -2.64
CA PHE A 50 5.51 2.78 -3.09
C PHE A 50 5.85 1.81 -1.95
N THR A 51 6.22 2.32 -0.78
CA THR A 51 6.58 1.49 0.37
C THR A 51 5.40 0.64 0.83
N HIS A 52 4.20 1.23 0.97
CA HIS A 52 3.01 0.47 1.37
C HIS A 52 2.56 -0.54 0.33
N CYS A 53 2.81 -0.34 -0.96
CA CYS A 53 2.48 -1.33 -1.99
C CYS A 53 3.44 -2.51 -2.01
N ASN A 54 4.73 -2.28 -1.72
CA ASN A 54 5.77 -3.32 -1.82
C ASN A 54 6.06 -4.02 -0.49
N ALA A 55 5.64 -3.45 0.65
CA ALA A 55 5.91 -4.05 1.95
C ALA A 55 5.23 -5.43 2.12
N PRO A 56 5.84 -6.39 2.81
CA PRO A 56 5.19 -7.65 3.15
C PRO A 56 4.14 -7.41 4.24
N VAL A 57 3.11 -8.25 4.29
CA VAL A 57 1.94 -8.05 5.16
C VAL A 57 2.33 -7.90 6.64
N HIS A 58 3.34 -8.65 7.10
CA HIS A 58 3.78 -8.61 8.49
C HIS A 58 4.45 -7.28 8.90
N MET A 59 4.80 -6.42 7.95
CA MET A 59 5.29 -5.06 8.19
C MET A 59 4.17 -4.00 8.16
N LEU A 60 2.97 -4.37 7.72
CA LEU A 60 1.81 -3.48 7.70
C LEU A 60 1.13 -3.53 9.08
N ASP A 61 1.47 -2.58 9.94
CA ASP A 61 0.92 -2.44 11.29
C ASP A 61 -0.27 -1.45 11.38
N GLY A 62 -0.58 -0.76 10.29
CA GLY A 62 -1.76 0.09 10.14
C GLY A 62 -2.92 -0.58 9.40
N GLY A 63 -3.98 0.20 9.18
CA GLY A 63 -5.10 -0.20 8.33
C GLY A 63 -6.46 0.21 8.88
N TYR A 64 -7.43 0.29 7.98
CA TYR A 64 -8.80 0.68 8.27
C TYR A 64 -9.73 -0.49 7.97
N ASN A 65 -10.80 -0.60 8.75
CA ASN A 65 -11.79 -1.65 8.55
C ASN A 65 -12.69 -1.34 7.36
N PHE A 66 -13.08 -2.37 6.61
CA PHE A 66 -14.09 -2.31 5.57
C PHE A 66 -14.88 -3.63 5.52
N GLY A 67 -15.96 -3.66 4.73
CA GLY A 67 -16.78 -4.87 4.59
C GLY A 67 -17.96 -4.97 5.56
N GLU A 68 -18.40 -3.84 6.13
CA GLU A 68 -19.60 -3.80 6.99
C GLU A 68 -20.88 -4.20 6.23
N SER A 69 -20.95 -3.84 4.94
CA SER A 69 -22.07 -4.16 4.06
C SER A 69 -21.61 -5.09 2.96
N ILE A 70 -22.14 -6.32 2.97
CA ILE A 70 -21.96 -7.30 1.89
C ILE A 70 -23.25 -7.50 1.11
N TYR A 71 -23.10 -7.76 -0.18
CA TYR A 71 -24.17 -8.07 -1.09
C TYR A 71 -23.95 -9.46 -1.66
N TRP A 72 -24.99 -10.28 -1.66
CA TRP A 72 -24.92 -11.66 -2.09
C TRP A 72 -25.29 -11.83 -3.56
N ASN A 73 -24.53 -12.68 -4.23
CA ASN A 73 -24.84 -13.27 -5.53
C ASN A 73 -25.31 -14.72 -5.33
N ASN A 74 -25.61 -15.37 -6.45
CA ASN A 74 -25.77 -16.82 -6.49
C ASN A 74 -24.44 -17.54 -6.17
N ASP A 75 -24.51 -18.85 -5.92
CA ASP A 75 -23.35 -19.73 -5.71
C ASP A 75 -22.45 -19.40 -4.50
N ASN A 76 -23.04 -18.87 -3.42
CA ASN A 76 -22.32 -18.51 -2.19
C ASN A 76 -21.14 -17.56 -2.44
N SER A 77 -21.35 -16.63 -3.35
CA SER A 77 -20.42 -15.56 -3.68
C SER A 77 -21.10 -14.22 -3.44
N GLY A 78 -20.32 -13.16 -3.33
CA GLY A 78 -20.85 -11.83 -3.08
C GLY A 78 -19.78 -10.78 -3.26
N TRP A 79 -20.10 -9.55 -2.86
CA TRP A 79 -19.17 -8.45 -2.92
C TRP A 79 -19.40 -7.45 -1.79
N THR A 80 -18.37 -6.66 -1.50
CA THR A 80 -18.45 -5.43 -0.72
C THR A 80 -17.89 -4.29 -1.53
N LEU A 81 -18.42 -3.08 -1.36
CA LEU A 81 -17.82 -1.89 -1.93
C LEU A 81 -16.47 -1.62 -1.26
N LEU A 82 -15.50 -1.20 -2.06
CA LEU A 82 -14.23 -0.71 -1.56
C LEU A 82 -14.35 0.80 -1.28
N PRO A 83 -13.71 1.29 -0.21
CA PRO A 83 -13.59 2.73 0.02
C PRO A 83 -12.95 3.46 -1.16
N GLU A 84 -13.32 4.73 -1.37
CA GLU A 84 -12.80 5.53 -2.49
C GLU A 84 -11.27 5.64 -2.45
N ASP A 85 -10.74 5.81 -1.24
CA ASP A 85 -9.32 5.93 -0.95
C ASP A 85 -8.58 4.58 -0.89
N PHE A 86 -9.19 3.46 -1.26
CA PHE A 86 -8.54 2.16 -1.18
C PHE A 86 -7.27 2.07 -2.04
N LEU A 87 -6.12 1.85 -1.39
CA LEU A 87 -4.84 1.57 -2.03
C LEU A 87 -4.59 0.06 -2.11
N ARG A 88 -4.59 -0.62 -0.95
CA ARG A 88 -4.10 -1.99 -0.85
C ARG A 88 -4.90 -2.83 0.14
N LEU A 89 -5.20 -4.06 -0.24
CA LEU A 89 -5.72 -5.07 0.67
C LEU A 89 -4.64 -5.52 1.66
N VAL A 90 -4.94 -5.48 2.96
CA VAL A 90 -4.10 -6.09 4.00
C VAL A 90 -4.58 -7.51 4.27
N VAL A 91 -5.86 -7.66 4.63
CA VAL A 91 -6.46 -8.97 4.89
C VAL A 91 -7.97 -8.94 4.68
N PHE A 92 -8.52 -10.02 4.13
CA PHE A 92 -9.96 -10.26 4.06
C PHE A 92 -10.30 -11.69 4.49
N GLN A 93 -11.33 -11.86 5.31
CA GLN A 93 -11.79 -13.16 5.76
C GLN A 93 -13.29 -13.15 6.06
N MET A 94 -14.00 -14.11 5.46
CA MET A 94 -15.39 -14.44 5.80
C MET A 94 -15.45 -15.42 6.98
N SER A 95 -16.55 -15.41 7.72
CA SER A 95 -16.79 -16.19 8.95
C SER A 95 -16.69 -17.70 8.79
N ASP A 96 -16.87 -18.19 7.57
CA ASP A 96 -16.91 -19.61 7.27
C ASP A 96 -15.67 -20.11 6.52
N TRP A 97 -14.66 -19.24 6.32
CA TRP A 97 -13.37 -19.57 5.73
C TRP A 97 -12.39 -20.07 6.78
N ASP A 98 -11.63 -21.11 6.44
CA ASP A 98 -10.62 -21.69 7.31
C ASP A 98 -9.37 -20.81 7.38
N TYR A 99 -9.08 -20.06 6.31
CA TYR A 99 -7.92 -19.18 6.21
C TYR A 99 -8.29 -17.78 5.69
N PRO A 100 -7.61 -16.72 6.17
CA PRO A 100 -7.70 -15.39 5.60
C PRO A 100 -7.01 -15.31 4.25
N LEU A 101 -7.44 -14.34 3.43
CA LEU A 101 -6.83 -13.99 2.16
C LEU A 101 -6.11 -12.64 2.29
N TYR A 102 -4.92 -12.55 1.71
CA TYR A 102 -4.05 -11.37 1.79
C TYR A 102 -3.84 -10.67 0.44
N SER A 103 -4.33 -11.27 -0.66
CA SER A 103 -4.16 -10.75 -2.02
C SER A 103 -5.37 -11.09 -2.87
N ALA A 104 -5.93 -10.08 -3.54
CA ALA A 104 -7.03 -10.26 -4.47
C ALA A 104 -6.51 -10.38 -5.91
N ILE A 105 -7.21 -11.17 -6.73
CA ILE A 105 -6.96 -11.30 -8.17
C ILE A 105 -7.68 -10.21 -8.96
N LEU A 106 -7.35 -10.08 -10.24
CA LEU A 106 -8.01 -9.14 -11.15
C LEU A 106 -8.98 -9.85 -12.10
N PRO A 107 -10.02 -9.17 -12.63
CA PRO A 107 -11.06 -9.80 -13.44
C PRO A 107 -10.59 -10.32 -14.80
N ASP A 108 -9.47 -9.81 -15.30
CA ASP A 108 -8.83 -10.23 -16.56
C ASP A 108 -8.01 -11.53 -16.43
N THR A 109 -7.77 -11.99 -15.20
CA THR A 109 -6.96 -13.18 -14.94
C THR A 109 -7.71 -14.49 -15.27
N PRO A 110 -7.01 -15.55 -15.72
CA PRO A 110 -7.60 -16.89 -15.81
C PRO A 110 -8.16 -17.40 -14.47
N GLU A 111 -7.55 -17.01 -13.35
CA GLU A 111 -7.94 -17.37 -11.98
C GLU A 111 -9.34 -16.87 -11.64
N TYR A 112 -9.68 -15.68 -12.13
CA TYR A 112 -11.00 -15.10 -11.95
C TYR A 112 -12.05 -15.90 -12.72
N ARG A 113 -11.78 -16.22 -13.98
CA ARG A 113 -12.68 -17.05 -14.82
C ARG A 113 -12.95 -18.42 -14.21
N LYS A 114 -11.97 -19.01 -13.52
CA LYS A 114 -12.13 -20.30 -12.82
C LYS A 114 -13.20 -20.23 -11.72
N GLN A 115 -13.46 -19.07 -11.11
CA GLN A 115 -14.40 -18.95 -10.00
C GLN A 115 -15.86 -19.20 -10.40
N PHE A 116 -16.19 -18.97 -11.67
CA PHE A 116 -17.52 -19.21 -12.24
C PHE A 116 -17.71 -20.65 -12.76
N SER A 117 -16.73 -21.52 -12.56
CA SER A 117 -16.84 -22.93 -12.96
C SER A 117 -17.87 -23.67 -12.11
N ARG A 118 -18.72 -24.47 -12.78
CA ARG A 118 -19.63 -25.42 -12.12
C ARG A 118 -18.90 -26.50 -11.31
N PHE A 119 -17.64 -26.76 -11.62
CA PHE A 119 -16.86 -27.82 -10.99
C PHE A 119 -16.11 -27.29 -9.75
N LYS A 120 -16.49 -27.77 -8.56
CA LYS A 120 -15.93 -27.33 -7.26
C LYS A 120 -14.41 -27.49 -7.14
N GLY A 121 -13.81 -28.44 -7.86
CA GLY A 121 -12.35 -28.65 -7.86
C GLY A 121 -11.55 -27.62 -8.69
N ILE A 122 -12.23 -26.77 -9.47
CA ILE A 122 -11.60 -25.74 -10.32
C ILE A 122 -11.67 -24.35 -9.68
N LYS A 123 -12.77 -24.04 -8.99
CA LYS A 123 -12.94 -22.77 -8.26
C LYS A 123 -12.34 -22.84 -6.86
N GLY A 124 -12.31 -21.69 -6.18
CA GLY A 124 -11.90 -21.60 -4.78
C GLY A 124 -12.78 -22.43 -3.84
N SER A 125 -12.31 -22.59 -2.61
CA SER A 125 -13.03 -23.27 -1.53
C SER A 125 -12.89 -22.47 -0.23
N PRO A 126 -13.69 -22.73 0.82
CA PRO A 126 -13.50 -22.06 2.11
C PRO A 126 -12.09 -22.24 2.71
N HIS A 127 -11.40 -23.31 2.31
CA HIS A 127 -10.01 -23.59 2.69
C HIS A 127 -8.98 -22.86 1.83
N ARG A 128 -9.33 -22.56 0.57
CA ARG A 128 -8.55 -21.76 -0.39
C ARG A 128 -9.44 -20.69 -0.99
N PRO A 129 -9.83 -19.68 -0.19
CA PRO A 129 -10.78 -18.68 -0.63
C PRO A 129 -10.16 -17.81 -1.72
N GLN A 130 -11.02 -17.14 -2.48
CA GLN A 130 -10.59 -16.24 -3.54
C GLN A 130 -11.38 -14.94 -3.46
N CYS A 131 -10.68 -13.83 -3.67
CA CYS A 131 -11.28 -12.51 -3.80
C CYS A 131 -10.79 -11.85 -5.08
N ALA A 132 -11.63 -11.04 -5.71
CA ALA A 132 -11.25 -10.26 -6.88
C ALA A 132 -11.60 -8.79 -6.69
N ILE A 133 -10.73 -7.89 -7.15
CA ILE A 133 -11.06 -6.46 -7.21
C ILE A 133 -11.68 -6.19 -8.57
N SER A 134 -12.95 -5.81 -8.59
CA SER A 134 -13.70 -5.54 -9.83
C SER A 134 -14.28 -4.12 -9.82
N ILE A 135 -14.74 -3.68 -10.99
CA ILE A 135 -15.43 -2.41 -11.17
C ILE A 135 -16.91 -2.72 -11.38
N ARG A 136 -17.78 -2.08 -10.61
CA ARG A 136 -19.24 -2.16 -10.72
C ARG A 136 -19.80 -0.75 -10.95
N PRO A 137 -21.08 -0.60 -11.34
CA PRO A 137 -21.69 0.71 -11.53
C PRO A 137 -21.57 1.64 -10.30
N ASP A 138 -21.59 1.05 -9.09
CA ASP A 138 -21.50 1.76 -7.82
C ASP A 138 -20.05 2.08 -7.39
N GLY A 139 -19.05 1.69 -8.18
CA GLY A 139 -17.63 1.93 -7.90
C GLY A 139 -16.78 0.65 -7.87
N ARG A 140 -15.59 0.73 -7.23
CA ARG A 140 -14.72 -0.44 -7.05
C ARG A 140 -15.29 -1.34 -5.96
N ALA A 141 -15.24 -2.64 -6.17
CA ALA A 141 -15.73 -3.64 -5.23
C ALA A 141 -14.72 -4.76 -5.03
N LEU A 142 -14.74 -5.36 -3.84
CA LEU A 142 -14.09 -6.63 -3.56
C LEU A 142 -15.14 -7.72 -3.66
N GLU A 143 -15.05 -8.51 -4.72
CA GLU A 143 -15.82 -9.73 -4.86
C GLU A 143 -15.18 -10.84 -4.05
N PHE A 144 -15.98 -11.59 -3.29
CA PHE A 144 -15.56 -12.74 -2.54
C PHE A 144 -16.27 -13.99 -3.06
N PHE A 145 -15.53 -15.09 -3.12
CA PHE A 145 -16.02 -16.37 -3.60
C PHE A 145 -15.87 -17.42 -2.51
N SER A 146 -16.56 -18.55 -2.70
CA SER A 146 -16.29 -19.79 -1.95
C SER A 146 -16.79 -19.79 -0.50
N CYS A 147 -17.87 -19.06 -0.18
CA CYS A 147 -18.54 -19.23 1.11
C CYS A 147 -19.29 -20.58 1.16
N LYS A 148 -19.52 -21.09 2.36
CA LYS A 148 -20.35 -22.27 2.63
C LYS A 148 -21.84 -21.92 2.53
N ASN A 149 -22.24 -20.71 2.91
CA ASN A 149 -23.62 -20.22 2.81
C ASN A 149 -23.70 -18.68 2.78
N ASN A 150 -24.90 -18.16 2.52
CA ASN A 150 -25.18 -16.71 2.44
C ASN A 150 -25.38 -16.02 3.81
N ASN A 151 -25.16 -16.73 4.91
CA ASN A 151 -25.22 -16.15 6.26
C ASN A 151 -23.82 -15.77 6.77
N ALA A 152 -22.77 -16.04 5.98
CA ALA A 152 -21.41 -15.71 6.36
C ALA A 152 -21.23 -14.19 6.47
N THR A 153 -20.43 -13.74 7.43
CA THR A 153 -20.13 -12.32 7.63
C THR A 153 -18.64 -12.06 7.47
N VAL A 154 -18.26 -10.81 7.20
CA VAL A 154 -16.85 -10.42 7.22
C VAL A 154 -16.38 -10.41 8.68
N ILE A 155 -15.35 -11.20 9.00
CA ILE A 155 -14.70 -11.16 10.33
C ILE A 155 -13.47 -10.26 10.30
N ARG A 156 -12.78 -10.20 9.16
CA ARG A 156 -11.60 -9.37 8.94
C ARG A 156 -11.74 -8.73 7.56
N GLY A 157 -11.73 -7.42 7.51
CA GLY A 157 -11.60 -6.67 6.28
C GLY A 157 -10.75 -5.46 6.59
N VAL A 158 -9.46 -5.52 6.28
CA VAL A 158 -8.50 -4.46 6.58
C VAL A 158 -7.81 -4.03 5.30
N TYR A 159 -7.76 -2.73 5.07
CA TYR A 159 -7.10 -2.13 3.92
C TYR A 159 -6.19 -0.96 4.33
N LEU A 160 -5.27 -0.60 3.45
CA LEU A 160 -4.53 0.66 3.53
C LEU A 160 -5.11 1.66 2.53
N PRO A 161 -5.33 2.92 2.93
CA PRO A 161 -5.77 3.97 2.04
C PRO A 161 -4.60 4.56 1.24
N TYR A 162 -4.91 5.34 0.21
CA TYR A 162 -3.94 6.19 -0.47
C TYR A 162 -3.33 7.16 0.55
N PRO A 163 -1.99 7.23 0.66
CA PRO A 163 -1.37 8.12 1.63
C PRO A 163 -1.65 9.57 1.25
N GLU A 164 -2.12 10.36 2.20
CA GLU A 164 -2.32 11.80 2.04
C GLU A 164 -1.65 12.53 3.21
N ILE A 165 -1.10 13.71 2.92
CA ILE A 165 -0.63 14.62 3.97
C ILE A 165 -1.85 15.37 4.50
N ASP A 166 -2.19 15.17 5.78
CA ASP A 166 -3.32 15.85 6.40
C ASP A 166 -3.02 17.35 6.56
N LYS A 167 -3.52 18.12 5.59
CA LYS A 167 -3.48 19.58 5.58
C LYS A 167 -4.60 20.20 6.43
N LYS A 168 -5.67 19.45 6.72
CA LYS A 168 -6.91 19.97 7.33
C LYS A 168 -6.77 20.12 8.85
N ASN A 169 -6.15 19.15 9.53
CA ASN A 169 -6.06 19.15 11.00
C ASN A 169 -4.80 19.83 11.56
N LYS A 170 -4.12 20.69 10.79
CA LYS A 170 -2.88 21.42 11.18
C LYS A 170 -1.70 20.52 11.59
N LYS A 171 -1.83 19.20 11.56
CA LYS A 171 -0.77 18.28 11.93
C LYS A 171 0.29 18.15 10.84
N ASN A 172 0.01 18.44 9.56
CA ASN A 172 1.00 18.35 8.46
C ASN A 172 1.81 17.03 8.55
N GLY A 173 1.07 15.94 8.76
CA GLY A 173 1.61 14.61 8.96
C GLY A 173 1.01 13.64 7.94
N ILE A 174 1.68 12.51 7.79
CA ILE A 174 1.28 11.42 6.91
C ILE A 174 1.28 10.12 7.70
N GLU A 175 0.33 9.24 7.41
CA GLU A 175 0.29 7.92 8.03
C GLU A 175 1.22 6.95 7.31
N ILE A 176 2.17 6.39 8.03
CA ILE A 176 3.09 5.35 7.55
C ILE A 176 3.07 4.19 8.56
N CYS A 177 3.16 2.95 8.07
CA CYS A 177 3.36 1.79 8.92
C CYS A 177 4.74 1.90 9.60
N GLU A 178 4.82 1.72 10.91
CA GLU A 178 6.02 2.01 11.70
C GLU A 178 7.20 1.17 11.24
N ARG A 179 6.96 -0.14 11.02
CA ARG A 179 7.99 -1.06 10.52
C ARG A 179 8.50 -0.71 9.12
N CYS A 180 7.72 0.04 8.34
CA CYS A 180 8.09 0.48 7.00
C CYS A 180 8.83 1.83 6.98
N TYR A 181 8.93 2.53 8.12
CA TYR A 181 9.39 3.92 8.14
C TYR A 181 10.79 4.10 7.57
N GLN A 182 11.73 3.23 7.92
CA GLN A 182 13.11 3.34 7.42
C GLN A 182 13.17 3.16 5.89
N SER A 183 12.52 2.12 5.35
CA SER A 183 12.40 1.92 3.90
C SER A 183 11.78 3.15 3.21
N PHE A 184 10.74 3.72 3.82
CA PHE A 184 10.09 4.93 3.34
C PHE A 184 11.03 6.15 3.29
N VAL A 185 11.87 6.36 4.31
CA VAL A 185 12.87 7.45 4.33
C VAL A 185 13.88 7.26 3.21
N TYR A 186 14.47 6.06 3.06
CA TYR A 186 15.41 5.76 1.97
C TYR A 186 14.76 5.93 0.60
N LYS A 187 13.49 5.52 0.44
CA LYS A 187 12.76 5.70 -0.81
C LYS A 187 12.52 7.18 -1.12
N THR A 188 12.19 7.98 -0.11
CA THR A 188 12.01 9.43 -0.27
C THR A 188 13.32 10.10 -0.67
N ALA A 189 14.44 9.71 -0.05
CA ALA A 189 15.77 10.19 -0.39
C ALA A 189 16.14 9.83 -1.84
N SER A 190 15.91 8.58 -2.26
CA SER A 190 16.12 8.11 -3.64
C SER A 190 15.35 8.98 -4.65
N LEU A 191 14.04 9.18 -4.46
CA LEU A 191 13.23 10.00 -5.37
C LEU A 191 13.65 11.48 -5.40
N THR A 192 14.20 11.97 -4.30
CA THR A 192 14.74 13.33 -4.19
C THR A 192 16.01 13.45 -5.02
N LEU A 193 16.98 12.56 -4.83
CA LEU A 193 18.24 12.53 -5.57
C LEU A 193 18.03 12.37 -7.08
N LEU A 194 17.05 11.53 -7.47
CA LEU A 194 16.65 11.40 -8.87
C LEU A 194 16.20 12.73 -9.48
N THR A 195 15.49 13.57 -8.71
CA THR A 195 15.00 14.87 -9.17
C THR A 195 16.12 15.90 -9.30
N VAL A 196 17.16 15.78 -8.46
CA VAL A 196 18.33 16.65 -8.47
C VAL A 196 19.39 16.19 -9.49
N GLY A 197 19.23 15.01 -10.10
CA GLY A 197 20.11 14.48 -11.16
C GLY A 197 21.19 13.51 -10.67
N GLU A 198 21.18 13.15 -9.39
CA GLU A 198 22.13 12.23 -8.75
C GLU A 198 21.66 10.76 -8.92
N ASN A 199 21.63 10.29 -10.17
CA ASN A 199 21.01 9.02 -10.55
C ASN A 199 21.66 7.79 -9.87
N ASP A 200 22.99 7.73 -9.82
CA ASP A 200 23.71 6.56 -9.28
C ASP A 200 23.39 6.34 -7.79
N LYS A 201 23.40 7.42 -7.00
CA LYS A 201 23.02 7.36 -5.58
C LYS A 201 21.54 7.05 -5.40
N SER A 202 20.69 7.63 -6.25
CA SER A 202 19.26 7.33 -6.24
C SER A 202 18.99 5.83 -6.40
N ILE A 203 19.74 5.14 -7.27
CA ILE A 203 19.63 3.69 -7.48
C ILE A 203 20.03 2.94 -6.20
N ILE A 204 21.19 3.26 -5.63
CA ILE A 204 21.69 2.63 -4.39
C ILE A 204 20.66 2.77 -3.25
N LEU A 205 20.14 3.98 -3.02
CA LEU A 205 19.15 4.20 -1.96
C LEU A 205 17.81 3.49 -2.26
N SER A 206 17.42 3.36 -3.53
CA SER A 206 16.22 2.59 -3.88
C SER A 206 16.39 1.10 -3.62
N GLU A 207 17.58 0.55 -3.86
CA GLU A 207 17.89 -0.86 -3.55
C GLU A 207 17.89 -1.10 -2.05
N LEU A 208 18.53 -0.23 -1.26
CA LEU A 208 18.49 -0.28 0.20
C LEU A 208 17.05 -0.20 0.72
N ALA A 209 16.23 0.72 0.20
CA ALA A 209 14.82 0.83 0.57
C ALA A 209 14.05 -0.47 0.32
N ASN A 210 14.30 -1.16 -0.80
CA ASN A 210 13.65 -2.43 -1.13
C ASN A 210 14.15 -3.57 -0.23
N ASN A 211 15.45 -3.63 0.05
CA ASN A 211 16.04 -4.66 0.91
C ASN A 211 15.53 -4.60 2.35
N LEU A 212 15.17 -3.39 2.83
CA LEU A 212 14.53 -3.20 4.13
C LEU A 212 13.07 -3.68 4.19
N LEU A 213 12.47 -4.04 3.06
CA LEU A 213 11.11 -4.62 2.97
C LEU A 213 11.13 -6.15 2.78
N LEU A 214 12.29 -6.80 2.92
CA LEU A 214 12.41 -8.26 2.75
C LEU A 214 12.15 -9.02 4.06
#